data_AF-A0A4Q3KUS1-F1
#
_entry.id   AF-A0A4Q3KUS1-F1
#
_cell.length_a   1.000
_cell.length_b   1.000
_cell.length_c   1.000
_cell.angle_alpha   90.00
_cell.angle_beta   90.00
_cell.angle_gamma   90.00
#
_symmetry.space_group_name_H-M   'P 1'
#
loop_
_entity.id
_entity.type
_entity.pdbx_description
1 polymer ?
#
loop_
_entity_poly.entity_id
_entity_poly.type
_entity_poly.pdbx_seq_one_letter_code
_entity_poly.pdbx_strand_id
1 'polypeptide(L)'
;MALYELDGIAPRVAESAWVADSAEVMGNVVLGEDASIWFGAVLRGDNDTLTIGAGTNVQDGSVLHSDYGQPLTLGERVTVGHKVVLHGCTVGDETLIGIGAVVLNGAKIGKNCLVGAGSLVTEGKEFPDGSMIIGSPAKAVRQLSPEHIEGLRKSAQGYIDNARRFRAGLHRVG
;
A
#
# COMPACT_ATOMS: atom_id res chain seq x y z
N MET A 1 -6.28 18.81 -6.83
CA MET A 1 -7.11 17.68 -7.31
C MET A 1 -6.21 16.46 -7.30
N ALA A 2 -6.64 15.38 -6.66
CA ALA A 2 -5.80 14.18 -6.48
C ALA A 2 -6.27 12.97 -7.31
N LEU A 3 -7.45 13.06 -7.94
CA LEU A 3 -8.07 11.98 -8.71
C LEU A 3 -8.15 12.35 -10.19
N TYR A 4 -7.77 11.44 -11.08
CA TYR A 4 -7.73 11.68 -12.52
C TYR A 4 -8.37 10.53 -13.31
N GLU A 5 -9.18 10.88 -14.30
CA GLU A 5 -9.74 9.94 -15.26
C GLU A 5 -8.77 9.76 -16.44
N LEU A 6 -8.63 8.53 -16.93
CA LEU A 6 -7.89 8.20 -18.15
C LEU A 6 -8.75 7.26 -19.00
N ASP A 7 -8.92 7.58 -20.29
CA ASP A 7 -9.68 6.78 -21.26
C ASP A 7 -11.10 6.38 -20.79
N GLY A 8 -11.78 7.29 -20.08
CA GLY A 8 -13.13 7.04 -19.53
C GLY A 8 -13.15 6.19 -18.26
N ILE A 9 -11.99 5.90 -17.66
CA ILE A 9 -11.85 5.12 -16.43
C ILE A 9 -11.35 6.01 -15.31
N ALA A 10 -12.16 6.15 -14.27
CA ALA A 10 -11.85 6.94 -13.07
C ALA A 10 -11.68 6.04 -11.83
N PRO A 11 -10.89 6.49 -10.83
CA PRO A 11 -10.77 5.78 -9.56
C PRO A 11 -12.12 5.59 -8.86
N ARG A 12 -12.33 4.40 -8.32
CA ARG A 12 -13.48 4.07 -7.45
C ARG A 12 -13.05 4.21 -6.00
N VAL A 13 -13.56 5.23 -5.31
CA VAL A 13 -13.12 5.61 -3.96
C VAL A 13 -14.29 5.48 -2.98
N ALA A 14 -14.12 4.66 -1.93
CA ALA A 14 -15.10 4.58 -0.85
C ALA A 14 -15.27 5.92 -0.12
N GLU A 15 -16.46 6.22 0.37
CA GLU A 15 -16.77 7.52 1.01
C GLU A 15 -15.83 7.85 2.20
N SER A 16 -15.47 6.83 2.98
CA SER A 16 -14.57 6.95 4.13
C SER A 16 -13.08 6.98 3.77
N ALA A 17 -12.70 6.62 2.54
CA ALA A 17 -11.30 6.67 2.11
C ALA A 17 -10.79 8.12 2.00
N TRP A 18 -9.56 8.36 2.44
CA TRP A 18 -8.95 9.69 2.45
C TRP A 18 -7.78 9.76 1.47
N VAL A 19 -7.75 10.81 0.64
CA VAL A 19 -6.67 11.03 -0.35
C VAL A 19 -6.13 12.44 -0.12
N ALA A 20 -4.83 12.54 0.13
CA ALA A 20 -4.16 13.84 0.29
C ALA A 20 -4.25 14.65 -1.02
N ASP A 21 -4.40 15.98 -0.90
CA ASP A 21 -4.52 16.88 -2.06
C ASP A 21 -3.31 16.85 -3.00
N SER A 22 -2.14 16.44 -2.49
CA SER A 22 -0.89 16.31 -3.25
C SER A 22 -0.60 14.89 -3.74
N ALA A 23 -1.49 13.93 -3.49
CA ALA A 23 -1.38 12.61 -4.10
C ALA A 23 -1.88 12.64 -5.55
N GLU A 24 -1.50 11.62 -6.33
CA GLU A 24 -1.96 11.44 -7.70
C GLU A 24 -2.50 10.02 -7.87
N VAL A 25 -3.82 9.88 -8.03
CA VAL A 25 -4.52 8.60 -8.19
C VAL A 25 -5.30 8.63 -9.51
N MET A 26 -5.02 7.69 -10.41
CA MET A 26 -5.53 7.78 -11.78
C MET A 26 -5.88 6.43 -12.40
N GLY A 27 -6.89 6.44 -13.28
CA GLY A 27 -7.32 5.26 -14.01
C GLY A 27 -8.02 4.21 -13.14
N ASN A 28 -7.77 2.93 -13.41
CA ASN A 28 -8.42 1.79 -12.78
C ASN A 28 -7.86 1.49 -11.38
N VAL A 29 -8.17 2.38 -10.42
CA VAL A 29 -7.80 2.23 -9.01
C VAL A 29 -9.06 2.04 -8.17
N VAL A 30 -9.02 1.12 -7.21
CA VAL A 30 -10.09 0.87 -6.24
C VAL A 30 -9.56 1.11 -4.83
N LEU A 31 -10.18 2.03 -4.11
CA LEU A 31 -9.86 2.32 -2.70
C LEU A 31 -11.02 1.87 -1.80
N GLY A 32 -10.74 0.91 -0.93
CA GLY A 32 -11.68 0.40 0.07
C GLY A 32 -11.97 1.38 1.21
N GLU A 33 -12.92 1.02 2.07
CA GLU A 33 -13.31 1.83 3.24
C GLU A 33 -12.12 2.14 4.14
N ASP A 34 -12.06 3.35 4.69
CA ASP A 34 -10.99 3.82 5.57
C ASP A 34 -9.55 3.71 4.99
N ALA A 35 -9.40 3.41 3.70
CA ALA A 35 -8.10 3.45 3.03
C ALA A 35 -7.56 4.89 3.00
N SER A 36 -6.24 5.06 3.07
CA SER A 36 -5.62 6.39 3.08
C SER A 36 -4.41 6.50 2.16
N ILE A 37 -4.42 7.49 1.28
CA ILE A 37 -3.34 7.80 0.34
C ILE A 37 -2.69 9.12 0.74
N TRP A 38 -1.40 9.07 1.08
CA TRP A 38 -0.69 10.17 1.74
C TRP A 38 0.11 11.02 0.74
N PHE A 39 0.77 12.06 1.26
CA PHE A 39 1.28 13.17 0.47
C PHE A 39 2.30 12.73 -0.59
N GLY A 40 2.09 13.16 -1.83
CA GLY A 40 2.98 12.85 -2.96
C GLY A 40 3.01 11.38 -3.37
N ALA A 41 2.12 10.53 -2.84
CA ALA A 41 1.98 9.16 -3.34
C ALA A 41 1.34 9.15 -4.73
N VAL A 42 1.79 8.24 -5.59
CA VAL A 42 1.32 8.08 -6.96
C VAL A 42 0.78 6.66 -7.16
N LEU A 43 -0.49 6.55 -7.51
CA LEU A 43 -1.17 5.30 -7.88
C LEU A 43 -1.64 5.43 -9.32
N ARG A 44 -0.97 4.73 -10.24
CA ARG A 44 -1.26 4.81 -11.69
C ARG A 44 -1.80 3.49 -12.21
N GLY A 45 -3.12 3.44 -12.44
CA GLY A 45 -3.85 2.28 -12.96
C GLY A 45 -4.22 2.41 -14.41
N ASP A 46 -3.22 2.63 -15.26
CA ASP A 46 -3.35 2.73 -16.71
C ASP A 46 -3.14 1.39 -17.43
N ASN A 47 -2.36 0.47 -16.86
CA ASN A 47 -2.10 -0.85 -17.45
C ASN A 47 -3.05 -1.94 -16.93
N ASP A 48 -3.25 -2.01 -15.61
CA ASP A 48 -4.11 -3.00 -14.95
C ASP A 48 -4.71 -2.40 -13.67
N THR A 49 -5.59 -3.14 -13.02
CA THR A 49 -6.28 -2.72 -11.80
C THR A 49 -5.32 -2.63 -10.63
N LEU A 50 -5.40 -1.53 -9.86
CA LEU A 50 -4.84 -1.45 -8.51
C LEU A 50 -5.96 -1.52 -7.48
N THR A 51 -5.95 -2.57 -6.66
CA THR A 51 -6.92 -2.77 -5.58
C THR A 51 -6.27 -2.50 -4.24
N ILE A 52 -6.80 -1.54 -3.49
CA ILE A 52 -6.35 -1.15 -2.16
C ILE A 52 -7.46 -1.50 -1.16
N GLY A 53 -7.23 -2.53 -0.33
CA GLY A 53 -8.21 -3.02 0.64
C GLY A 53 -8.54 -2.04 1.76
N ALA A 54 -9.57 -2.38 2.54
CA ALA A 54 -10.07 -1.52 3.61
C ALA A 54 -9.03 -1.28 4.71
N GLY A 55 -8.95 -0.04 5.22
CA GLY A 55 -8.01 0.37 6.25
C GLY A 55 -6.53 0.35 5.84
N THR A 56 -6.22 0.12 4.57
CA THR A 56 -4.85 0.12 4.05
C THR A 56 -4.34 1.55 3.87
N ASN A 57 -3.09 1.80 4.25
CA ASN A 57 -2.44 3.10 4.09
C ASN A 57 -1.28 3.02 3.09
N VAL A 58 -1.24 3.99 2.17
CA VAL A 58 -0.14 4.20 1.22
C VAL A 58 0.55 5.50 1.55
N GLN A 59 1.68 5.41 2.22
CA GLN A 59 2.36 6.54 2.82
C GLN A 59 3.12 7.41 1.80
N ASP A 60 3.68 8.50 2.31
CA ASP A 60 4.22 9.62 1.56
C ASP A 60 5.25 9.21 0.50
N GLY A 61 5.08 9.73 -0.71
CA GLY A 61 6.00 9.51 -1.83
C GLY A 61 6.08 8.09 -2.36
N SER A 62 5.19 7.19 -1.94
CA SER A 62 5.14 5.82 -2.47
C SER A 62 4.56 5.77 -3.88
N VAL A 63 5.06 4.86 -4.71
CA VAL A 63 4.68 4.71 -6.11
C VAL A 63 4.13 3.31 -6.35
N LEU A 64 2.90 3.24 -6.84
CA LEU A 64 2.16 2.01 -7.12
C LEU A 64 1.80 1.97 -8.60
N HIS A 65 2.18 0.88 -9.27
CA HIS A 65 1.94 0.67 -10.70
C HIS A 65 1.81 -0.84 -11.01
N SER A 66 1.47 -1.17 -12.24
CA SER A 66 1.30 -2.53 -12.74
C SER A 66 1.74 -2.62 -14.20
N ASP A 67 2.08 -3.82 -14.64
CA ASP A 67 2.14 -4.17 -16.07
C ASP A 67 0.84 -4.87 -16.49
N TYR A 68 0.59 -4.95 -17.80
CA TYR A 68 -0.57 -5.68 -18.33
C TYR A 68 -0.59 -7.14 -17.85
N GLY A 69 -1.71 -7.56 -17.26
CA GLY A 69 -1.88 -8.91 -16.72
C GLY A 69 -1.18 -9.15 -15.38
N GLN A 70 -0.63 -8.09 -14.77
CA GLN A 70 0.01 -8.10 -13.45
C GLN A 70 -0.70 -7.09 -12.54
N PRO A 71 -1.96 -7.34 -12.14
CA PRO A 71 -2.67 -6.42 -11.26
C PRO A 71 -1.93 -6.27 -9.93
N LEU A 72 -2.09 -5.11 -9.30
CA LEU A 72 -1.58 -4.86 -7.96
C LEU A 72 -2.73 -5.00 -6.96
N THR A 73 -2.56 -5.86 -5.96
CA THR A 73 -3.58 -6.10 -4.93
C THR A 73 -2.99 -5.98 -3.53
N LEU A 74 -3.50 -5.04 -2.74
CA LEU A 74 -3.26 -4.95 -1.31
C LEU A 74 -4.51 -5.40 -0.57
N GLY A 75 -4.34 -6.31 0.37
CA GLY A 75 -5.38 -6.74 1.30
C GLY A 75 -5.83 -5.64 2.25
N GLU A 76 -6.53 -6.04 3.31
CA GLU A 76 -7.01 -5.14 4.33
C GLU A 76 -5.92 -4.78 5.34
N ARG A 77 -5.97 -3.54 5.87
CA ARG A 77 -5.09 -3.07 6.96
C ARG A 77 -3.59 -3.27 6.64
N VAL A 78 -3.22 -3.15 5.36
CA VAL A 78 -1.83 -3.15 4.92
C VAL A 78 -1.22 -1.78 5.20
N THR A 79 0.02 -1.76 5.70
CA THR A 79 0.80 -0.54 5.87
C THR A 79 1.88 -0.49 4.80
N VAL A 80 1.71 0.37 3.80
CA VAL A 80 2.75 0.64 2.79
C VAL A 80 3.55 1.85 3.25
N GLY A 81 4.77 1.61 3.73
CA GLY A 81 5.67 2.61 4.27
C GLY A 81 6.02 3.73 3.29
N HIS A 82 6.60 4.82 3.79
CA HIS A 82 7.00 5.96 2.96
C HIS A 82 7.97 5.54 1.84
N LYS A 83 7.83 6.15 0.66
CA LYS A 83 8.71 5.95 -0.51
C LYS A 83 8.86 4.50 -0.95
N VAL A 84 7.84 3.68 -0.75
CA VAL A 84 7.81 2.29 -1.24
C VAL A 84 7.46 2.28 -2.72
N VAL A 85 8.04 1.35 -3.46
CA VAL A 85 7.62 1.03 -4.83
C VAL A 85 6.96 -0.34 -4.84
N LEU A 86 5.70 -0.40 -5.27
CA LEU A 86 4.99 -1.66 -5.51
C LEU A 86 4.62 -1.76 -6.99
N HIS A 87 4.99 -2.88 -7.61
CA HIS A 87 4.76 -3.11 -9.02
C HIS A 87 4.13 -4.47 -9.25
N GLY A 88 2.87 -4.51 -9.69
CA GLY A 88 2.16 -5.74 -10.08
C GLY A 88 2.25 -6.91 -9.09
N CYS A 89 2.15 -6.63 -7.79
CA CYS A 89 2.33 -7.61 -6.72
C CYS A 89 1.06 -7.81 -5.88
N THR A 90 1.01 -8.91 -5.12
CA THR A 90 -0.04 -9.18 -4.14
C THR A 90 0.50 -9.14 -2.71
N VAL A 91 -0.15 -8.38 -1.84
CA VAL A 91 0.19 -8.25 -0.41
C VAL A 91 -1.04 -8.61 0.42
N GLY A 92 -0.92 -9.62 1.27
CA GLY A 92 -2.00 -10.08 2.14
C GLY A 92 -2.27 -9.15 3.33
N ASP A 93 -3.41 -9.39 4.00
CA ASP A 93 -3.92 -8.54 5.07
C ASP A 93 -2.92 -8.33 6.21
N GLU A 94 -3.02 -7.18 6.88
CA GLU A 94 -2.27 -6.87 8.10
C GLU A 94 -0.75 -6.98 7.92
N THR A 95 -0.26 -6.79 6.69
CA THR A 95 1.16 -6.81 6.34
C THR A 95 1.71 -5.39 6.29
N LEU A 96 2.96 -5.23 6.72
CA LEU A 96 3.71 -3.97 6.63
C LEU A 96 4.82 -4.08 5.59
N ILE A 97 4.82 -3.16 4.64
CA ILE A 97 5.92 -2.94 3.70
C ILE A 97 6.77 -1.79 4.22
N GLY A 98 8.00 -2.08 4.63
CA GLY A 98 8.89 -1.11 5.26
C GLY A 98 9.29 0.03 4.33
N ILE A 99 9.62 1.18 4.94
CA ILE A 99 10.03 2.41 4.26
C ILE A 99 11.07 2.13 3.17
N GLY A 100 10.87 2.67 1.97
CA GLY A 100 11.82 2.55 0.87
C GLY A 100 11.98 1.15 0.28
N ALA A 101 11.15 0.18 0.65
CA ALA A 101 11.18 -1.15 0.04
C ALA A 101 10.64 -1.13 -1.40
N VAL A 102 11.08 -2.11 -2.19
CA VAL A 102 10.65 -2.33 -3.57
C VAL A 102 10.11 -3.75 -3.71
N VAL A 103 8.91 -3.89 -4.26
CA VAL A 103 8.26 -5.19 -4.53
C VAL A 103 7.89 -5.26 -6.01
N LEU A 104 8.45 -6.24 -6.71
CA LEU A 104 8.33 -6.38 -8.17
C LEU A 104 7.20 -7.33 -8.59
N ASN A 105 6.95 -7.36 -9.91
CA ASN A 105 5.85 -8.07 -10.53
C ASN A 105 5.73 -9.54 -10.11
N GLY A 106 4.49 -10.00 -9.92
CA GLY A 106 4.17 -11.37 -9.58
C GLY A 106 4.62 -11.80 -8.17
N ALA A 107 5.25 -10.93 -7.38
CA ALA A 107 5.57 -11.24 -6.00
C ALA A 107 4.30 -11.38 -5.16
N LYS A 108 4.30 -12.36 -4.24
CA LYS A 108 3.20 -12.62 -3.31
C LYS A 108 3.71 -12.62 -1.89
N ILE A 109 3.22 -11.69 -1.10
CA ILE A 109 3.54 -11.57 0.32
C ILE A 109 2.29 -11.97 1.09
N GLY A 110 2.40 -12.99 1.94
CA GLY A 110 1.29 -13.46 2.78
C GLY A 110 0.79 -12.40 3.76
N LYS A 111 -0.23 -12.76 4.55
CA LYS A 111 -0.77 -11.88 5.61
C LYS A 111 0.15 -11.85 6.82
N ASN A 112 0.02 -10.81 7.64
CA ASN A 112 0.81 -10.62 8.86
C ASN A 112 2.33 -10.67 8.62
N CYS A 113 2.80 -10.17 7.48
CA CYS A 113 4.24 -10.10 7.18
C CYS A 113 4.83 -8.73 7.55
N LEU A 114 6.15 -8.69 7.74
CA LEU A 114 6.90 -7.46 7.85
C LEU A 114 8.05 -7.50 6.85
N VAL A 115 7.97 -6.65 5.82
CA VAL A 115 9.10 -6.39 4.92
C VAL A 115 9.93 -5.26 5.50
N GLY A 116 11.21 -5.51 5.74
CA GLY A 116 12.12 -4.52 6.31
C GLY A 116 12.34 -3.33 5.38
N ALA A 117 12.66 -2.18 5.96
CA ALA A 117 12.99 -0.98 5.20
C ALA A 117 14.11 -1.24 4.18
N GLY A 118 13.97 -0.67 2.98
CA GLY A 118 14.94 -0.79 1.88
C GLY A 118 15.07 -2.20 1.30
N SER A 119 14.18 -3.14 1.61
CA SER A 119 14.24 -4.49 1.05
C SER A 119 13.83 -4.52 -0.41
N LEU A 120 14.42 -5.43 -1.19
CA LEU A 120 14.04 -5.70 -2.58
C LEU A 120 13.44 -7.09 -2.71
N VAL A 121 12.12 -7.15 -2.89
CA VAL A 121 11.41 -8.39 -3.22
C VAL A 121 11.38 -8.54 -4.74
N THR A 122 12.15 -9.51 -5.24
CA THR A 122 12.29 -9.77 -6.68
C THR A 122 11.04 -10.38 -7.29
N GLU A 123 10.95 -10.34 -8.62
CA GLU A 123 9.80 -10.87 -9.37
C GLU A 123 9.46 -12.32 -9.03
N GLY A 124 8.16 -12.62 -9.00
CA GLY A 124 7.60 -13.96 -8.75
C GLY A 124 7.91 -14.53 -7.36
N LYS A 125 8.53 -13.75 -6.46
CA LYS A 125 8.90 -14.27 -5.14
C LYS A 125 7.68 -14.41 -4.25
N GLU A 126 7.56 -15.58 -3.62
CA GLU A 126 6.48 -15.87 -2.67
C GLU A 126 7.02 -15.98 -1.25
N PHE A 127 6.33 -15.37 -0.29
CA PHE A 127 6.61 -15.46 1.15
C PHE A 127 5.34 -15.86 1.91
N PRO A 128 5.43 -16.85 2.82
CA PRO A 128 4.27 -17.31 3.59
C PRO A 128 3.86 -16.27 4.63
N ASP A 129 2.64 -16.42 5.14
CA ASP A 129 2.11 -15.63 6.25
C ASP A 129 3.08 -15.55 7.44
N GLY A 130 3.02 -14.46 8.20
CA GLY A 130 3.81 -14.31 9.42
C GLY A 130 5.30 -14.09 9.19
N SER A 131 5.76 -13.83 7.95
CA SER A 131 7.19 -13.75 7.65
C SER A 131 7.82 -12.40 8.00
N MET A 132 8.98 -12.45 8.65
CA MET A 132 9.96 -11.34 8.70
C MET A 132 10.84 -11.43 7.44
N ILE A 133 10.71 -10.47 6.53
CA ILE A 133 11.33 -10.46 5.20
C ILE A 133 12.31 -9.29 5.13
N ILE A 134 13.61 -9.54 4.93
CA ILE A 134 14.61 -8.45 4.89
C ILE A 134 15.67 -8.67 3.80
N GLY A 135 16.28 -7.58 3.35
CA GLY A 135 17.47 -7.59 2.50
C GLY A 135 17.21 -7.29 1.03
N SER A 136 18.29 -7.27 0.25
CA SER A 136 18.26 -7.06 -1.20
C SER A 136 19.29 -8.01 -1.86
N PRO A 137 18.85 -9.13 -2.48
CA PRO A 137 17.47 -9.60 -2.56
C PRO A 137 16.92 -10.06 -1.20
N ALA A 138 15.62 -9.84 -0.99
CA ALA A 138 14.96 -10.11 0.27
C ALA A 138 14.81 -11.61 0.55
N LYS A 139 14.91 -11.98 1.82
CA LYS A 139 14.72 -13.37 2.31
C LYS A 139 13.85 -13.35 3.57
N ALA A 140 13.06 -14.42 3.75
CA ALA A 140 12.41 -14.68 5.03
C ALA A 140 13.48 -15.14 6.02
N VAL A 141 13.64 -14.41 7.12
CA VAL A 141 14.69 -14.68 8.12
C VAL A 141 14.15 -15.34 9.39
N ARG A 142 12.86 -15.13 9.70
CA ARG A 142 12.13 -15.77 10.81
C ARG A 142 10.64 -15.52 10.67
N GLN A 143 9.86 -16.17 11.53
CA GLN A 143 8.47 -15.82 11.75
C GLN A 143 8.35 -14.63 12.73
N LEU A 144 7.26 -13.88 12.59
CA LEU A 144 6.86 -12.84 13.53
C LEU A 144 6.32 -13.47 14.81
N SER A 145 6.57 -12.82 15.94
CA SER A 145 5.91 -13.18 17.20
C SER A 145 4.52 -12.55 17.26
N PRO A 146 3.63 -13.02 18.15
CA PRO A 146 2.30 -12.42 18.34
C PRO A 146 2.34 -10.92 18.59
N GLU A 147 3.34 -10.44 19.34
CA GLU A 147 3.54 -9.01 19.64
C GLU A 147 3.91 -8.21 18.38
N HIS A 148 4.73 -8.78 17.50
CA HIS A 148 5.03 -8.14 16.21
C HIS A 148 3.76 -8.01 15.36
N ILE A 149 2.97 -9.08 15.25
CA ILE A 149 1.73 -9.11 14.48
C ILE A 149 0.73 -8.07 15.02
N GLU A 150 0.58 -7.99 16.35
CA GLU A 150 -0.24 -6.97 16.98
C GLU A 150 0.27 -5.55 16.70
N GLY A 151 1.58 -5.36 16.59
CA GLY A 151 2.19 -4.11 16.13
C GLY A 151 1.75 -3.71 14.72
N LEU A 152 1.59 -4.68 13.81
CA LEU A 152 1.12 -4.42 12.44
C LEU A 152 -0.33 -3.88 12.44
N ARG A 153 -1.22 -4.52 13.21
CA ARG A 153 -2.61 -4.09 13.36
C ARG A 153 -2.71 -2.69 13.94
N LYS A 154 -1.94 -2.41 15.00
CA LYS A 154 -1.87 -1.08 15.62
C LYS A 154 -1.35 -0.02 14.66
N SER A 155 -0.39 -0.36 13.79
CA SER A 155 0.09 0.54 12.75
C SER A 155 -1.04 0.93 11.78
N ALA A 156 -1.78 -0.05 11.25
CA ALA A 156 -2.89 0.23 10.36
C ALA A 156 -4.00 1.04 11.04
N GLN A 157 -4.39 0.63 12.26
CA GLN A 157 -5.41 1.34 13.05
C GLN A 157 -5.01 2.80 13.32
N GLY A 158 -3.73 3.04 13.67
CA GLY A 158 -3.22 4.39 13.87
C GLY A 158 -3.35 5.26 12.61
N TYR A 159 -3.17 4.67 11.42
CA TYR A 159 -3.36 5.38 10.16
C TYR A 159 -4.82 5.65 9.80
N ILE A 160 -5.73 4.74 10.14
CA ILE A 160 -7.19 4.97 10.02
C ILE A 160 -7.60 6.17 10.88
N ASP A 161 -7.20 6.19 12.14
CA ASP A 161 -7.54 7.28 13.06
C ASP A 161 -6.87 8.60 12.63
N ASN A 162 -5.65 8.52 12.09
CA ASN A 162 -4.95 9.69 11.58
C ASN A 162 -5.61 10.23 10.29
N ALA A 163 -6.08 9.37 9.39
CA ALA A 163 -6.82 9.79 8.19
C ALA A 163 -8.12 10.52 8.57
N ARG A 164 -8.85 10.04 9.59
CA ARG A 164 -10.03 10.75 10.15
C ARG A 164 -9.65 12.12 10.71
N ARG A 165 -8.54 12.21 11.46
CA ARG A 165 -8.00 13.48 11.96
C ARG A 165 -7.65 14.45 10.82
N PHE A 166 -6.99 13.97 9.77
CA PHE A 166 -6.60 14.79 8.63
C PHE A 166 -7.81 15.25 7.81
N ARG A 167 -8.78 14.37 7.55
CA ARG A 167 -10.07 14.73 6.92
C ARG A 167 -10.77 15.87 7.67
N ALA A 168 -10.77 15.83 9.00
CA ALA A 168 -11.48 16.80 9.83
C ALA A 168 -10.69 18.12 10.04
N GLY A 169 -9.37 18.06 10.11
CA GLY A 169 -8.55 19.17 10.60
C GLY A 169 -7.56 19.77 9.60
N LEU A 170 -7.24 19.10 8.50
CA LEU A 170 -6.26 19.60 7.53
C LEU A 170 -6.83 20.79 6.76
N HIS A 171 -6.14 21.92 6.82
CA HIS A 171 -6.45 23.11 6.03
C HIS A 171 -5.14 23.71 5.50
N ARG A 172 -5.16 24.17 4.24
CA ARG A 172 -4.03 24.85 3.62
C ARG A 172 -3.89 26.24 4.23
N VAL A 173 -2.71 26.57 4.74
CA VAL A 173 -2.37 27.91 5.22
C VAL A 173 -1.56 28.61 4.13
N GLY A 174 -2.16 29.59 3.45
CA GLY A 174 -1.52 30.34 2.34
C GLY A 174 -1.68 29.69 0.98
#